data_AF-A0A6N2ZIW1-F1
#
_entry.id   AF-A0A6N2ZIW1-F1
#
_cell.length_a   1.000
_cell.length_b   1.000
_cell.length_c   1.000
_cell.angle_alpha   90.00
_cell.angle_beta   90.00
_cell.angle_gamma   90.00
#
_symmetry.space_group_name_H-M   'P 1'
#
loop_
_entity.id
_entity.type
_entity.pdbx_description
1 polymer ?
#
loop_
_entity_poly.entity_id
_entity_poly.type
_entity_poly.pdbx_seq_one_letter_code
_entity_poly.pdbx_strand_id
1 'polypeptide(L)'
;MLFEESDLLKALPEQFFAGLVAKVNAKVAEGADVINLGQGNPDQPTYDHIVEALCTSAKNPASHKYSQFRGNRPFKEAAASFYKKHYGVDLDAEREICVMGGAKIGLVELPLALMNPGDLLLLPDPGYPDYLSGVS
;
A
#
# COMPACT_ATOMS: atom_id res chain seq x y z
N MET A 1 -7.53 21.27 26.77
CA MET A 1 -6.28 20.50 26.94
C MET A 1 -5.68 20.33 25.55
N LEU A 2 -4.49 20.87 25.32
CA LEU A 2 -3.74 20.65 24.08
C LEU A 2 -2.88 19.40 24.30
N PHE A 3 -2.95 18.44 23.38
CA PHE A 3 -2.06 17.29 23.36
C PHE A 3 -0.91 17.62 22.43
N GLU A 4 0.33 17.53 22.93
CA GLU A 4 1.49 17.70 22.07
C GLU A 4 1.71 16.46 21.21
N GLU A 5 2.02 16.70 19.94
CA GLU A 5 2.38 15.66 18.97
C GLU A 5 3.75 15.07 19.30
N SER A 6 3.94 13.77 18.98
CA SER A 6 5.24 13.12 19.11
C SER A 6 6.25 13.67 18.09
N ASP A 7 7.54 13.50 18.37
CA ASP A 7 8.59 13.92 17.42
C ASP A 7 8.50 13.16 16.09
N LEU A 8 8.04 11.89 16.12
CA LEU A 8 7.76 11.12 14.91
C LEU A 8 6.69 11.78 14.05
N LEU A 9 5.57 12.22 14.64
CA LEU A 9 4.49 12.87 13.91
C LEU A 9 4.95 14.22 13.34
N LYS A 10 5.74 14.99 14.10
CA LYS A 10 6.33 16.26 13.65
C LYS A 10 7.35 16.10 12.51
N ALA A 11 7.99 14.93 12.41
CA ALA A 11 8.99 14.64 11.38
C ALA A 11 8.38 14.16 10.05
N LEU A 12 7.10 13.78 10.02
CA LEU A 12 6.46 13.31 8.79
C LEU A 12 6.42 14.43 7.72
N PRO A 13 6.74 14.12 6.45
CA PRO A 13 6.71 15.10 5.39
C PRO A 13 5.26 15.53 5.06
N GLU A 14 5.10 16.75 4.57
CA GLU A 14 3.81 17.20 4.05
C GLU A 14 3.36 16.34 2.86
N GLN A 15 2.08 15.94 2.86
CA GLN A 15 1.53 15.12 1.79
C GLN A 15 1.10 16.00 0.62
N PHE A 16 1.94 16.07 -0.42
CA PHE A 16 1.72 16.87 -1.63
C PHE A 16 0.37 16.59 -2.32
N PHE A 17 0.03 15.32 -2.55
CA PHE A 17 -1.20 14.92 -3.24
C PHE A 17 -2.47 15.27 -2.48
N ALA A 18 -2.47 15.28 -1.15
CA ALA A 18 -3.60 15.65 -0.32
C ALA A 18 -3.91 17.14 -0.51
N GLY A 19 -2.87 17.98 -0.52
CA GLY A 19 -3.00 19.39 -0.85
C GLY A 19 -3.51 19.62 -2.27
N LEU A 20 -3.03 18.85 -3.25
CA LEU A 20 -3.51 18.91 -4.64
C LEU A 20 -4.98 18.50 -4.74
N VAL A 21 -5.36 17.37 -4.13
CA VAL A 21 -6.74 16.86 -4.11
C VAL A 21 -7.69 17.86 -3.45
N ALA A 22 -7.28 18.49 -2.35
CA ALA A 22 -8.07 19.53 -1.68
C ALA A 22 -8.37 20.70 -2.62
N LYS A 23 -7.37 21.19 -3.37
CA LYS A 23 -7.53 22.27 -4.36
C LYS A 23 -8.43 21.86 -5.53
N VAL A 24 -8.26 20.64 -6.04
CA VAL A 24 -9.09 20.09 -7.11
C VAL A 24 -10.55 19.98 -6.67
N ASN A 25 -10.79 19.41 -5.49
CA ASN A 25 -12.14 19.26 -4.93
C ASN A 25 -12.83 20.61 -4.70
N ALA A 26 -12.09 21.65 -4.27
CA ALA A 26 -12.63 22.99 -4.14
C ALA A 26 -13.10 23.54 -5.50
N LYS A 27 -12.33 23.32 -6.58
CA LYS A 27 -12.71 23.74 -7.93
C LYS A 27 -13.92 22.97 -8.47
N VAL A 28 -13.99 21.66 -8.22
CA VAL A 28 -15.17 20.85 -8.57
C VAL A 28 -16.41 21.36 -7.81
N ALA A 29 -16.28 21.71 -6.54
CA ALA A 29 -17.38 22.25 -5.73
C ALA A 29 -17.87 23.64 -6.22
N GLU A 30 -17.01 24.41 -6.89
CA GLU A 30 -17.38 25.66 -7.58
C GLU A 30 -18.09 25.42 -8.93
N GLY A 31 -18.27 24.16 -9.34
CA GLY A 31 -18.93 23.78 -10.60
C GLY A 31 -18.00 23.66 -11.80
N ALA A 32 -16.67 23.66 -11.58
CA ALA A 32 -15.72 23.45 -12.66
C ALA A 32 -15.71 21.98 -13.12
N ASP A 33 -15.71 21.77 -14.44
CA ASP A 33 -15.44 20.47 -15.04
C ASP A 33 -13.92 20.22 -15.08
N VAL A 34 -13.43 19.36 -14.19
CA VAL A 34 -11.99 19.14 -13.99
C VAL A 34 -11.55 17.82 -14.62
N ILE A 35 -10.62 17.90 -15.57
CA ILE A 35 -9.92 16.73 -16.11
C ILE A 35 -8.77 16.38 -15.17
N ASN A 36 -8.92 15.31 -14.39
CA ASN A 36 -7.91 14.88 -13.42
C ASN A 36 -6.94 13.87 -14.05
N LEU A 37 -5.74 14.35 -14.39
CA LEU A 37 -4.61 13.53 -14.85
C LEU A 37 -3.50 13.42 -13.80
N GLY A 38 -3.77 13.85 -12.56
CA GLY A 38 -2.77 13.97 -11.50
C GLY A 38 -2.72 12.81 -10.52
N GLN A 39 -3.65 11.84 -10.62
CA GLN A 39 -3.74 10.70 -9.72
C GLN A 39 -3.67 9.38 -10.49
N GLY A 40 -2.89 8.42 -10.00
CA GLY A 40 -2.75 7.10 -10.59
C GLY A 40 -3.85 6.11 -10.19
N ASN A 41 -5.09 6.57 -10.00
CA ASN A 41 -6.20 5.66 -9.71
C ASN A 41 -6.70 5.04 -11.02
N PRO A 42 -6.73 3.71 -11.16
CA PRO A 42 -7.33 3.06 -12.32
C PRO A 42 -8.80 3.46 -12.48
N ASP A 43 -9.21 3.70 -13.72
CA ASP A 43 -10.59 4.02 -14.12
C ASP A 43 -11.42 2.77 -14.41
N GLN A 44 -10.76 1.66 -14.74
CA GLN A 44 -11.41 0.38 -15.03
C GLN A 44 -11.78 -0.38 -13.75
N PRO A 45 -12.91 -1.12 -13.77
CA PRO A 45 -13.30 -1.95 -12.62
C PRO A 45 -12.35 -3.13 -12.43
N THR A 46 -12.31 -3.65 -11.21
CA THR A 46 -11.71 -4.95 -10.92
C THR A 46 -12.39 -6.04 -11.75
N TYR A 47 -11.62 -6.95 -12.36
CA TYR A 47 -12.17 -8.04 -13.17
C TYR A 47 -13.17 -8.92 -12.42
N ASP A 48 -14.27 -9.29 -13.08
CA ASP A 48 -15.41 -9.99 -12.50
C ASP A 48 -15.02 -11.25 -11.73
N HIS A 49 -14.13 -12.08 -12.28
CA HIS A 49 -13.69 -13.32 -11.62
C HIS A 49 -13.01 -13.09 -10.26
N ILE A 50 -12.39 -11.92 -10.05
CA ILE A 50 -11.79 -11.54 -8.76
C ILE A 50 -12.89 -11.13 -7.78
N VAL A 51 -13.87 -10.37 -8.25
CA VAL A 51 -15.05 -9.96 -7.46
C VAL A 51 -15.85 -11.18 -7.03
N GLU A 52 -16.08 -12.12 -7.94
CA GLU A 52 -16.77 -13.39 -7.67
C GLU A 52 -16.01 -14.27 -6.66
N ALA A 53 -14.68 -14.34 -6.75
CA ALA A 53 -13.85 -15.06 -5.78
C ALA A 53 -13.97 -14.44 -4.38
N LEU A 54 -13.98 -13.11 -4.28
CA LEU A 54 -14.24 -12.40 -3.03
C LEU A 54 -15.64 -12.74 -2.50
N CYS A 55 -16.69 -12.63 -3.32
CA CYS A 55 -18.06 -12.95 -2.91
C CYS A 55 -18.20 -14.40 -2.43
N THR A 56 -17.54 -15.33 -3.10
CA THR A 56 -17.52 -16.75 -2.71
C THR A 56 -16.83 -16.94 -1.37
N SER A 57 -15.65 -16.32 -1.17
CA SER A 57 -14.94 -16.38 0.11
C SER A 57 -15.74 -15.72 1.24
N ALA A 58 -16.40 -14.59 0.98
CA ALA A 58 -17.18 -13.87 1.99
C ALA A 58 -18.41 -14.64 2.48
N LYS A 59 -18.97 -15.52 1.64
CA LYS A 59 -20.08 -16.42 2.02
C LYS A 59 -19.64 -17.58 2.91
N ASN A 60 -18.34 -17.85 3.03
CA ASN A 60 -17.81 -18.92 3.86
C ASN A 60 -17.60 -18.43 5.31
N PRO A 61 -18.32 -18.96 6.33
CA PRO A 61 -18.14 -18.55 7.73
C PRO A 61 -16.72 -18.77 8.28
N ALA A 62 -15.94 -19.68 7.69
CA ALA A 62 -14.54 -19.88 8.07
C ALA A 62 -13.67 -18.64 7.79
N SER A 63 -14.01 -17.85 6.77
CA SER A 63 -13.31 -16.62 6.39
C SER A 63 -13.63 -15.42 7.29
N HIS A 64 -14.58 -15.54 8.22
CA HIS A 64 -14.97 -14.45 9.14
C HIS A 64 -14.11 -14.40 10.40
N LYS A 65 -13.33 -15.46 10.65
CA LYS A 65 -12.46 -15.58 11.81
C LYS A 65 -11.20 -14.72 11.64
N TYR A 66 -10.39 -14.65 12.70
CA TYR A 66 -9.07 -14.04 12.61
C TYR A 66 -8.27 -14.64 11.47
N SER A 67 -7.65 -13.75 10.68
CA SER A 67 -6.67 -14.15 9.67
C SER A 67 -5.46 -14.82 10.32
N GLN A 68 -4.77 -15.67 9.58
CA GLN A 68 -3.47 -16.18 9.99
C GLN A 68 -2.48 -15.01 10.10
N PHE A 69 -1.67 -14.99 11.17
CA PHE A 69 -0.75 -13.88 11.46
C PHE A 69 0.18 -13.52 10.29
N ARG A 70 0.56 -14.49 9.45
CA ARG A 70 1.48 -14.31 8.32
C ARG A 70 0.79 -14.34 6.95
N GLY A 71 -0.54 -14.25 6.92
CA GLY A 71 -1.35 -14.41 5.71
C GLY A 71 -1.64 -15.87 5.38
N ASN A 72 -2.61 -16.08 4.48
CA ASN A 72 -3.12 -17.41 4.14
C ASN A 72 -2.18 -18.15 3.17
N ARG A 73 -1.81 -19.39 3.50
CA ARG A 73 -0.85 -20.19 2.72
C ARG A 73 -1.16 -20.32 1.22
N PRO A 74 -2.40 -20.62 0.76
CA PRO A 74 -2.72 -20.71 -0.67
C PRO A 74 -2.49 -19.39 -1.41
N PHE A 75 -2.66 -18.24 -0.74
CA PHE A 75 -2.34 -16.95 -1.35
C PHE A 75 -0.83 -16.79 -1.56
N LYS A 76 -0.02 -17.23 -0.59
CA LYS A 76 1.44 -17.20 -0.68
C LYS A 76 1.95 -18.15 -1.78
N GLU A 77 1.38 -19.35 -1.89
CA GLU A 77 1.68 -20.30 -2.97
C GLU A 77 1.29 -19.76 -4.35
N ALA A 78 0.16 -19.05 -4.46
CA ALA A 78 -0.25 -18.36 -5.68
C ALA A 78 0.73 -17.23 -6.06
N ALA A 79 1.21 -16.46 -5.09
CA ALA A 79 2.22 -15.41 -5.31
C ALA A 79 3.56 -16.00 -5.77
N ALA A 80 4.03 -17.09 -5.16
CA ALA A 80 5.23 -17.82 -5.62
C ALA A 80 5.06 -18.34 -7.06
N SER A 81 3.90 -18.92 -7.37
CA SER A 81 3.57 -19.43 -8.71
C SER A 81 3.52 -18.30 -9.75
N PHE A 82 2.99 -17.14 -9.37
CA PHE A 82 2.99 -15.94 -10.21
C PHE A 82 4.42 -15.50 -10.56
N TYR A 83 5.30 -15.43 -9.55
CA TYR A 83 6.71 -15.09 -9.77
C TYR A 83 7.42 -16.08 -10.68
N LYS A 84 7.20 -17.38 -10.47
CA LYS A 84 7.79 -18.41 -11.33
C LYS A 84 7.33 -18.29 -12.78
N LYS A 85 6.02 -18.10 -12.98
CA LYS A 85 5.41 -18.02 -14.32
C LYS A 85 5.84 -16.77 -15.09
N HIS A 86 5.87 -15.61 -14.43
CA HIS A 86 6.07 -14.33 -15.11
C HIS A 86 7.53 -13.88 -15.13
N TYR A 87 8.32 -14.28 -14.14
CA TYR A 87 9.70 -13.81 -13.95
C TYR A 87 10.72 -14.95 -13.87
N GLY A 88 10.29 -16.23 -13.87
CA GLY A 88 11.19 -17.37 -13.78
C GLY A 88 11.78 -17.60 -12.38
N VAL A 89 11.34 -16.83 -11.38
CA VAL A 89 11.90 -16.83 -10.02
C VAL A 89 11.17 -17.85 -9.14
N ASP A 90 11.92 -18.77 -8.55
CA ASP A 90 11.40 -19.71 -7.55
C ASP A 90 11.42 -19.05 -6.16
N LEU A 91 10.30 -19.10 -5.44
CA LEU A 91 10.15 -18.55 -4.09
C LEU A 91 9.56 -19.59 -3.13
N ASP A 92 10.09 -19.68 -1.92
CA ASP A 92 9.47 -20.40 -0.81
C ASP A 92 8.33 -19.57 -0.21
N ALA A 93 7.09 -20.06 -0.35
CA ALA A 93 5.89 -19.37 0.11
C ALA A 93 5.87 -19.07 1.63
N GLU A 94 6.58 -19.84 2.45
CA GLU A 94 6.61 -19.67 3.91
C GLU A 94 7.81 -18.84 4.40
N ARG A 95 8.89 -18.79 3.62
CA ARG A 95 10.13 -18.10 4.00
C ARG A 95 10.34 -16.77 3.28
N GLU A 96 9.89 -16.64 2.05
CA GLU A 96 10.25 -15.53 1.15
C GLU A 96 9.05 -14.65 0.73
N ILE A 97 7.85 -14.93 1.27
CA ILE A 97 6.64 -14.16 0.98
C ILE A 97 6.01 -13.63 2.27
N CYS A 98 5.83 -12.31 2.31
CA CYS A 98 5.11 -11.58 3.35
C CYS A 98 3.87 -10.90 2.76
N VAL A 99 2.72 -11.05 3.42
CA VAL A 99 1.43 -10.47 2.96
C VAL A 99 1.16 -9.20 3.76
N MET A 100 0.87 -8.10 3.06
CA MET A 100 0.65 -6.78 3.67
C MET A 100 -0.65 -6.16 3.16
N GLY A 101 -1.25 -5.27 3.96
CA GLY A 101 -2.49 -4.55 3.66
C GLY A 101 -2.30 -3.42 2.63
N GLY A 102 -1.65 -3.73 1.51
CA GLY A 102 -1.29 -2.77 0.46
C GLY A 102 0.19 -2.39 0.47
N ALA A 103 0.67 -1.93 -0.69
CA ALA A 103 2.09 -1.66 -0.91
C ALA A 103 2.64 -0.53 -0.02
N LYS A 104 1.82 0.49 0.28
CA LYS A 104 2.24 1.63 1.11
C LYS A 104 2.65 1.21 2.52
N ILE A 105 1.92 0.28 3.14
CA ILE A 105 2.26 -0.26 4.47
C ILE A 105 3.66 -0.87 4.41
N GLY A 106 3.90 -1.74 3.43
CA GLY A 106 5.21 -2.36 3.26
C GLY A 106 6.34 -1.36 3.00
N LEU A 107 6.10 -0.34 2.17
CA LEU A 107 7.12 0.66 1.86
C LEU A 107 7.50 1.51 3.07
N VAL A 108 6.53 1.89 3.90
CA VAL A 108 6.76 2.76 5.06
C VAL A 108 7.25 1.97 6.28
N GLU A 109 6.75 0.75 6.49
CA GLU A 109 7.10 -0.05 7.67
C GLU A 109 8.37 -0.88 7.50
N LEU A 110 8.80 -1.19 6.27
CA LEU A 110 10.00 -2.00 6.05
C LEU A 110 11.28 -1.32 6.62
N PRO A 111 11.52 -0.01 6.43
CA PRO A 111 12.63 0.67 7.10
C PRO A 111 12.55 0.57 8.63
N LEU A 112 11.36 0.71 9.22
CA LEU A 112 11.17 0.57 10.68
C LEU A 112 11.58 -0.81 11.20
N ALA A 113 11.45 -1.85 10.37
CA ALA A 113 11.84 -3.21 10.72
C ALA A 113 13.34 -3.51 10.50
N LEU A 114 14.04 -2.74 9.67
CA LEU A 114 15.39 -3.06 9.20
C LEU A 114 16.47 -2.04 9.61
N MET A 115 16.09 -0.82 9.97
CA MET A 115 17.01 0.32 10.13
C MET A 115 16.96 0.91 11.54
N ASN A 116 18.07 1.51 11.96
CA ASN A 116 18.18 2.28 13.19
C ASN A 116 18.33 3.79 12.90
N PRO A 117 18.07 4.66 13.89
CA PRO A 117 18.36 6.08 13.76
C PRO A 117 19.83 6.33 13.37
N GLY A 118 20.03 7.09 12.29
CA GLY A 118 21.34 7.42 11.73
C GLY A 118 21.80 6.53 10.57
N ASP A 119 21.09 5.43 10.28
CA ASP A 119 21.36 4.60 9.10
C ASP A 119 20.97 5.33 7.80
N LEU A 120 21.64 4.98 6.70
CA LEU A 120 21.43 5.62 5.39
C LEU A 120 20.44 4.82 4.53
N LEU A 121 19.37 5.46 4.06
CA LEU A 121 18.48 4.92 3.02
C LEU A 121 18.71 5.64 1.68
N LEU A 122 19.08 4.88 0.65
CA LEU A 122 19.25 5.41 -0.70
C LEU A 122 17.90 5.48 -1.43
N LEU A 123 17.51 6.68 -1.86
CA LEU A 123 16.27 6.93 -2.59
C LEU A 123 16.55 7.46 -4.01
N PRO A 124 15.74 7.09 -5.02
CA PRO A 124 15.85 7.63 -6.36
C PRO A 124 15.34 9.09 -6.43
N ASP A 125 15.91 9.86 -7.36
CA ASP A 125 15.44 11.20 -7.73
C ASP A 125 15.29 11.29 -9.27
N PRO A 126 14.07 11.43 -9.82
CA PRO A 126 12.79 11.54 -9.11
C PRO A 126 12.36 10.21 -8.46
N GLY A 127 11.65 10.29 -7.33
CA GLY A 127 11.21 9.12 -6.56
C GLY A 127 9.74 9.19 -6.12
N TYR A 128 9.21 8.08 -5.60
CA TYR A 128 7.85 8.05 -5.06
C TYR A 128 7.80 8.80 -3.72
N PRO A 129 6.93 9.83 -3.55
CA PRO A 129 6.99 10.71 -2.38
C PRO A 129 6.82 10.02 -1.03
N ASP A 130 6.02 8.94 -0.96
CA ASP A 130 5.80 8.21 0.30
C ASP A 130 7.05 7.47 0.79
N TYR A 131 8.11 7.34 -0.02
CA TYR A 131 9.41 6.83 0.49
C TYR A 131 9.95 7.68 1.63
N LEU A 132 9.71 9.00 1.60
CA LEU A 132 10.17 9.90 2.66
C LEU A 132 9.47 9.64 4.00
N SER A 133 8.24 9.13 3.98
CA SER A 133 7.54 8.73 5.21
C SER A 133 8.15 7.50 5.88
N GLY A 134 8.88 6.67 5.15
CA GLY A 134 9.64 5.55 5.72
C GLY A 134 11.04 5.95 6.22
N VAL A 135 11.53 7.16 5.87
CA VAL A 135 12.81 7.70 6.34
C VAL A 135 12.66 8.47 7.66
N SER A 136 11.54 9.16 7.81
CA SER A 136 11.24 10.10 8.90
C SER A 136 11.06 9.44 10.26
#